data_AF-A0A231NXJ6-F1
#
_entry.id   AF-A0A231NXJ6-F1
#
_cell.length_a   1.000
_cell.length_b   1.000
_cell.length_c   1.000
_cell.angle_alpha   90.00
_cell.angle_beta   90.00
_cell.angle_gamma   90.00
#
_symmetry.space_group_name_H-M   'P 1'
#
loop_
_entity.id
_entity.type
_entity.pdbx_description
1 polymer ?
#
loop_
_entity_poly.entity_id
_entity_poly.type
_entity_poly.pdbx_seq_one_letter_code
_entity_poly.pdbx_strand_id
1 'polypeptide(L)'
;MKNNRFLFLLVLTYFTLGFINIHFAILGLICMMLPFILLFRNRKKTWCQGYCPRASLLSTTGKLTSKLSFKTPAFFIQGKMKWIMLIYFGISLTFITMTTIRVGLGFSPALEYLRFLIVIPLPFEMPQLITFERLPAWLTHLSYRFYSMMMTTTFIGVILSLVYKPRTWCTICPISTISGEYIKYTR
;
A
#
# COMPACT_ATOMS: atom_id res chain seq x y z
N MET A 1 20.68 -3.91 9.48
CA MET A 1 19.36 -4.54 9.70
C MET A 1 19.03 -5.43 8.50
N LYS A 2 19.07 -6.75 8.69
CA LYS A 2 18.84 -7.75 7.66
C LYS A 2 17.33 -7.80 7.39
N ASN A 3 16.90 -7.53 6.16
CA ASN A 3 15.52 -7.71 5.76
C ASN A 3 15.20 -9.21 5.84
N ASN A 4 14.30 -9.62 6.73
CA ASN A 4 13.94 -11.03 6.85
C ASN A 4 13.32 -11.50 5.53
N ARG A 5 13.94 -12.51 4.91
CA ARG A 5 13.58 -12.98 3.57
C ARG A 5 12.13 -13.45 3.47
N PHE A 6 11.46 -13.73 4.59
CA PHE A 6 10.09 -14.23 4.64
C PHE A 6 9.01 -13.15 4.74
N LEU A 7 9.33 -11.87 4.96
CA LEU A 7 8.31 -10.84 5.15
C LEU A 7 7.42 -10.60 3.91
N PHE A 8 7.84 -11.01 2.71
CA PHE A 8 6.98 -10.93 1.52
C PHE A 8 5.77 -11.88 1.60
N LEU A 9 5.87 -12.99 2.36
CA LEU A 9 4.75 -13.91 2.59
C LEU A 9 3.57 -13.16 3.21
N LEU A 10 3.81 -12.20 4.09
CA LEU A 10 2.74 -11.42 4.71
C LEU A 10 1.90 -10.65 3.67
N VAL A 11 2.54 -10.08 2.64
CA VAL A 11 1.82 -9.39 1.55
C VAL A 11 1.07 -10.40 0.68
N LEU A 12 1.69 -11.54 0.38
CA LEU A 12 1.04 -12.59 -0.41
C LEU A 12 -0.19 -13.14 0.31
N THR A 13 -0.04 -13.49 1.60
CA THR A 13 -1.10 -13.94 2.49
C THR A 13 -2.19 -12.88 2.62
N TYR A 14 -1.85 -11.59 2.74
CA TYR A 14 -2.86 -10.52 2.76
C TYR A 14 -3.70 -10.49 1.48
N PHE A 15 -3.06 -10.61 0.31
CA PHE A 15 -3.80 -10.63 -0.96
C PHE A 15 -4.67 -11.87 -1.10
N THR A 16 -4.17 -13.06 -0.75
CA THR A 16 -4.97 -14.30 -0.80
C THR A 16 -6.13 -14.25 0.17
N LEU A 17 -5.94 -13.73 1.38
CA LEU A 17 -7.04 -13.55 2.34
C LEU A 17 -8.11 -12.59 1.82
N GLY A 18 -7.72 -11.50 1.14
CA GLY A 18 -8.69 -10.58 0.55
C GLY A 18 -9.51 -11.16 -0.60
N PHE A 19 -8.95 -12.13 -1.35
CA PHE A 19 -9.71 -12.91 -2.34
C PHE A 19 -10.70 -13.88 -1.67
N ILE A 20 -10.34 -14.47 -0.53
CA ILE A 20 -11.23 -15.36 0.22
C ILE A 20 -12.36 -14.56 0.90
N ASN A 21 -12.01 -13.43 1.52
CA ASN A 21 -12.95 -12.55 2.17
C ASN A 21 -12.40 -11.12 2.27
N ILE A 22 -13.16 -10.15 1.74
CA ILE A 22 -12.73 -8.76 1.66
C ILE A 22 -12.50 -8.11 3.02
N HIS A 23 -13.21 -8.55 4.07
CA HIS A 23 -13.15 -7.94 5.41
C HIS A 23 -11.76 -8.05 6.05
N PHE A 24 -10.96 -9.05 5.67
CA PHE A 24 -9.57 -9.15 6.13
C PHE A 24 -8.68 -8.02 5.61
N ALA A 25 -9.12 -7.25 4.61
CA ALA A 25 -8.41 -6.08 4.12
C ALA A 25 -8.17 -5.02 5.21
N ILE A 26 -8.97 -5.02 6.29
CA ILE A 26 -8.81 -4.11 7.42
C ILE A 26 -7.50 -4.32 8.19
N LEU A 27 -6.92 -5.52 8.14
CA LEU A 27 -5.58 -5.79 8.68
C LEU A 27 -4.51 -4.91 8.00
N GLY A 28 -4.78 -4.41 6.79
CA GLY A 28 -3.95 -3.44 6.09
C GLY A 28 -3.81 -2.11 6.84
N LEU A 29 -4.77 -1.72 7.67
CA LEU A 29 -4.64 -0.54 8.54
C LEU A 29 -3.49 -0.69 9.52
N ILE A 30 -3.29 -1.89 10.08
CA ILE A 30 -2.18 -2.19 10.98
C ILE A 30 -0.85 -1.96 10.23
N CYS A 31 -0.75 -2.41 8.97
CA CYS A 31 0.47 -2.22 8.18
C CYS A 31 0.74 -0.74 7.86
N MET A 32 -0.28 0.09 7.80
CA MET A 32 -0.16 1.55 7.62
C MET A 32 0.16 2.27 8.92
N MET A 33 -0.31 1.79 10.07
CA MET A 33 -0.03 2.36 11.40
C MET A 33 1.40 2.06 11.89
N LEU A 34 1.87 0.81 11.70
CA LEU A 34 3.18 0.35 12.13
C LEU A 34 4.38 1.24 11.75
N PRO A 35 4.51 1.77 10.51
CA PRO A 35 5.60 2.68 10.18
C PRO A 35 5.61 3.95 11.04
N PHE A 36 4.44 4.51 11.37
CA PHE A 36 4.36 5.72 12.19
C PHE A 36 4.73 5.43 13.65
N ILE A 37 4.25 4.32 14.20
CA ILE A 37 4.58 3.88 15.58
C ILE A 37 6.10 3.67 15.71
N LEU A 38 6.71 2.97 14.75
CA LEU A 38 8.15 2.71 14.76
C LEU A 38 8.99 3.95 14.47
N LEU A 39 8.48 4.90 13.68
CA LEU A 39 9.13 6.18 13.44
C LEU A 39 9.21 7.02 14.71
N PHE A 40 8.11 7.07 15.48
CA PHE A 40 8.06 7.81 16.75
C PHE A 40 8.99 7.20 17.81
N ARG A 41 9.02 5.86 17.92
CA ARG A 41 9.85 5.15 18.91
C ARG A 41 11.35 5.17 18.59
N ASN A 42 11.73 4.87 17.34
CA ASN A 42 13.14 4.64 16.99
C ASN A 42 13.82 5.83 16.32
N ARG A 43 13.08 6.86 15.89
CA ARG A 43 13.58 8.07 15.18
C ARG A 43 14.51 7.75 14.00
N LYS A 44 14.34 6.55 13.43
CA LYS A 44 15.13 5.97 12.34
C LYS A 44 14.18 5.29 11.37
N LYS A 45 14.60 5.13 10.10
CA LYS A 45 13.83 4.48 9.02
C LYS A 45 13.75 2.94 9.19
N THR A 46 13.53 2.46 10.40
CA THR A 46 13.54 1.04 10.77
C THR A 46 12.53 0.22 9.99
N TRP A 47 11.32 0.75 9.77
CA TRP A 47 10.30 0.13 8.93
C TRP A 47 10.78 -0.11 7.50
N CYS A 48 11.26 0.94 6.83
CA CYS A 48 11.73 0.87 5.45
C CYS A 48 13.01 0.04 5.29
N GLN A 49 13.83 -0.06 6.34
CA GLN A 49 15.11 -0.76 6.30
C GLN A 49 15.00 -2.26 6.59
N GLY A 50 14.03 -2.73 7.39
CA GLY A 50 13.99 -4.13 7.82
C GLY A 50 12.62 -4.78 8.01
N TYR A 51 11.53 -4.02 8.17
CA TYR A 51 10.22 -4.58 8.52
C TYR A 51 9.15 -4.42 7.44
N CYS A 52 9.39 -3.62 6.40
CA CYS A 52 8.41 -3.40 5.35
C CYS A 52 8.23 -4.66 4.48
N PRO A 53 7.07 -5.33 4.56
CA PRO A 53 6.86 -6.61 3.88
C PRO A 53 6.80 -6.43 2.35
N ARG A 54 6.32 -5.27 1.90
CA ARG A 54 6.37 -4.84 0.50
C ARG A 54 7.79 -4.62 0.00
N ALA A 55 8.65 -3.94 0.77
CA ALA A 55 10.04 -3.74 0.36
C ALA A 55 10.78 -5.08 0.26
N SER A 56 10.38 -6.06 1.09
CA SER A 56 10.85 -7.45 0.98
C SER A 56 10.41 -8.08 -0.34
N LEU A 57 9.12 -7.97 -0.70
CA LEU A 57 8.59 -8.48 -1.97
C LEU A 57 9.33 -7.90 -3.18
N LEU A 58 9.45 -6.57 -3.27
CA LEU A 58 10.16 -5.91 -4.38
C LEU A 58 11.64 -6.32 -4.44
N SER A 59 12.29 -6.48 -3.28
CA SER A 59 13.69 -6.91 -3.25
C SER A 59 13.89 -8.36 -3.72
N THR A 60 12.90 -9.24 -3.52
CA THR A 60 12.93 -10.62 -4.00
C THR A 60 12.62 -10.68 -5.49
N THR A 61 11.57 -9.98 -5.95
CA THR A 61 11.17 -9.93 -7.36
C THR A 61 12.23 -9.25 -8.25
N GLY A 62 12.82 -8.15 -7.78
CA GLY A 62 13.87 -7.46 -8.53
C GLY A 62 15.24 -8.15 -8.51
N LYS A 63 15.49 -9.10 -7.59
CA LYS A 63 16.66 -10.00 -7.68
C LYS A 63 16.54 -11.00 -8.84
N LEU A 64 15.31 -11.42 -9.15
CA LEU A 64 15.03 -12.29 -10.29
C LEU A 64 15.37 -11.61 -11.63
N THR A 65 15.27 -10.28 -11.68
CA THR A 65 15.44 -9.46 -12.91
C THR A 65 16.71 -8.60 -12.88
N SER A 66 17.61 -8.79 -11.90
CA SER A 66 18.72 -7.87 -11.65
C SER A 66 19.76 -7.80 -12.77
N LYS A 67 19.76 -8.78 -13.69
CA LYS A 67 20.65 -8.80 -14.88
C LYS A 67 20.17 -7.89 -16.03
N LEU A 68 18.88 -7.55 -16.08
CA LEU A 68 18.26 -6.78 -17.17
C LEU A 68 17.69 -5.42 -16.73
N SER A 69 17.87 -5.05 -15.46
CA SER A 69 17.28 -3.86 -14.87
C SER A 69 17.95 -2.57 -15.33
N PHE A 70 17.15 -1.59 -15.78
CA PHE A 70 17.64 -0.26 -16.11
C PHE A 70 18.06 0.54 -14.87
N LYS A 71 18.97 1.51 -15.06
CA LYS A 71 19.33 2.50 -14.03
C LYS A 71 18.08 3.31 -13.67
N THR A 72 17.94 3.66 -12.39
CA THR A 72 16.82 4.45 -11.89
C THR A 72 16.86 5.85 -12.49
N PRO A 73 15.80 6.31 -13.19
CA PRO A 73 15.74 7.65 -13.74
C PRO A 73 15.96 8.69 -12.67
N ALA A 74 16.72 9.74 -12.99
CA ALA A 74 16.95 10.86 -12.08
C ALA A 74 15.62 11.50 -11.62
N PHE A 75 14.59 11.48 -12.46
CA PHE A 75 13.24 11.98 -12.16
C PHE A 75 12.58 11.37 -10.92
N PHE A 76 12.84 10.09 -10.63
CA PHE A 76 12.32 9.43 -9.41
C PHE A 76 13.11 9.81 -8.15
N ILE A 77 14.33 10.28 -8.31
CA ILE A 77 15.24 10.68 -7.24
C ILE A 77 15.09 12.19 -6.94
N GLN A 78 14.96 12.99 -7.99
CA GLN A 78 14.69 14.43 -7.98
C GLN A 78 13.37 14.66 -7.25
N GLY A 79 13.41 15.43 -6.16
CA GLY A 79 12.40 15.40 -5.08
C GLY A 79 10.94 15.65 -5.46
N LYS A 80 10.64 16.16 -6.66
CA LYS A 80 9.28 16.52 -7.10
C LYS A 80 8.30 15.34 -7.11
N MET A 81 8.73 14.16 -7.60
CA MET A 81 7.84 12.98 -7.67
C MET A 81 7.45 12.42 -6.31
N LYS A 82 8.31 12.57 -5.30
CA LYS A 82 8.05 12.10 -3.93
C LYS A 82 6.90 12.90 -3.30
N TRP A 83 6.84 14.20 -3.57
CA TRP A 83 5.77 15.08 -3.12
C TRP A 83 4.45 14.84 -3.86
N ILE A 84 4.50 14.61 -5.18
CA ILE A 84 3.30 14.25 -5.95
C ILE A 84 2.68 12.95 -5.41
N MET A 85 3.50 11.93 -5.16
CA MET A 85 3.02 10.66 -4.60
C MET A 85 2.48 10.82 -3.17
N LEU A 86 3.09 11.70 -2.37
CA LEU A 86 2.61 12.03 -1.03
C LEU A 86 1.23 12.69 -1.06
N ILE A 87 1.05 13.68 -1.94
CA ILE A 87 -0.24 14.37 -2.13
C ILE A 87 -1.30 13.39 -2.62
N TYR A 88 -0.97 12.55 -3.61
CA TYR A 88 -1.87 11.50 -4.09
C TYR A 88 -2.31 10.55 -2.96
N PHE A 89 -1.37 10.11 -2.12
CA PHE A 89 -1.66 9.24 -0.99
C PHE A 89 -2.55 9.94 0.06
N GLY A 90 -2.28 11.21 0.36
CA GLY A 90 -3.09 12.01 1.28
C GLY A 90 -4.52 12.21 0.77
N ILE A 91 -4.69 12.60 -0.49
CA ILE A 91 -6.01 12.74 -1.13
C ILE A 91 -6.76 11.41 -1.12
N SER A 92 -6.08 10.30 -1.45
CA SER A 92 -6.68 8.97 -1.42
C SER A 92 -7.19 8.60 -0.02
N LEU A 93 -6.41 8.86 1.04
CA LEU A 93 -6.85 8.56 2.41
C LEU A 93 -8.06 9.42 2.81
N THR A 94 -8.03 10.72 2.54
CA THR A 94 -9.16 11.62 2.83
C THR A 94 -10.40 11.20 2.04
N PHE A 95 -10.24 10.79 0.79
CA PHE A 95 -11.36 10.30 -0.02
C PHE A 95 -11.96 9.01 0.55
N ILE A 96 -11.13 8.08 1.02
CA ILE A 96 -11.58 6.82 1.64
C ILE A 96 -12.32 7.11 2.96
N THR A 97 -11.78 7.98 3.83
CA THR A 97 -12.43 8.31 5.10
C THR A 97 -13.75 9.03 4.89
N MET A 98 -13.78 10.06 4.03
CA MET A 98 -15.01 10.81 3.74
C MET A 98 -16.12 9.94 3.17
N THR A 99 -15.80 9.06 2.22
CA THR A 99 -16.79 8.15 1.63
C THR A 99 -17.23 7.07 2.61
N THR A 100 -16.34 6.56 3.46
CA THR A 100 -16.71 5.60 4.51
C THR A 100 -17.63 6.23 5.55
N ILE A 101 -17.39 7.49 5.94
CA ILE A 101 -18.27 8.23 6.85
C ILE A 101 -19.66 8.41 6.21
N ARG A 102 -19.74 8.77 4.93
CA ARG A 102 -21.03 8.94 4.23
C ARG A 102 -21.83 7.64 4.15
N VAL A 103 -21.17 6.50 3.92
CA VAL A 103 -21.82 5.17 3.94
C VAL A 103 -22.23 4.78 5.36
N GLY A 104 -21.41 5.09 6.37
CA GLY A 104 -21.74 4.84 7.78
C GLY A 104 -22.93 5.66 8.29
N LEU A 105 -23.13 6.86 7.75
CA LEU A 105 -24.27 7.73 8.03
C LEU A 105 -25.52 7.37 7.19
N GLY A 106 -25.46 6.34 6.33
CA GLY A 106 -26.59 5.88 5.53
C GLY A 106 -26.91 6.70 4.29
N PHE A 107 -26.06 7.68 3.92
CA PHE A 107 -26.28 8.53 2.74
C PHE A 107 -25.95 7.85 1.40
N SER A 108 -25.29 6.69 1.41
CA SER A 108 -24.86 5.99 0.18
C SER A 108 -24.77 4.48 0.39
N PRO A 109 -25.15 3.66 -0.62
CA PRO A 109 -24.98 2.22 -0.55
C PRO A 109 -23.49 1.84 -0.55
N ALA A 110 -23.17 0.67 0.02
CA ALA A 110 -21.81 0.14 0.01
C ALA A 110 -21.35 -0.17 -1.42
N LEU A 111 -20.05 0.01 -1.70
CA LEU A 111 -19.45 -0.43 -2.97
C LEU A 111 -19.19 -1.93 -2.89
N GLU A 112 -19.57 -2.66 -3.94
CA GLU A 112 -19.33 -4.10 -4.10
C GLU A 112 -18.24 -4.43 -5.13
N TYR A 113 -17.59 -3.41 -5.71
CA TYR A 113 -16.58 -3.58 -6.77
C TYR A 113 -15.24 -2.89 -6.47
N LEU A 114 -14.17 -3.45 -7.03
CA LEU A 114 -12.82 -2.87 -6.96
C LEU A 114 -12.60 -1.77 -8.00
N ARG A 115 -11.83 -0.76 -7.61
CA ARG A 115 -11.42 0.35 -8.50
C ARG A 115 -9.91 0.47 -8.57
N PHE A 116 -9.32 0.09 -9.70
CA PHE A 116 -7.91 0.32 -9.95
C PHE A 116 -7.61 1.82 -10.04
N LEU A 117 -6.59 2.28 -9.30
CA LEU A 117 -6.14 3.67 -9.26
C LEU A 117 -7.26 4.69 -8.96
N ILE A 118 -8.26 4.31 -8.15
CA ILE A 118 -9.44 5.10 -7.78
C ILE A 118 -10.43 5.33 -8.95
N VAL A 119 -9.94 5.36 -10.19
CA VAL A 119 -10.68 5.80 -11.39
C VAL A 119 -11.19 4.65 -12.25
N ILE A 120 -10.44 3.55 -12.38
CA ILE A 120 -10.76 2.48 -13.33
C ILE A 120 -11.53 1.38 -12.58
N PRO A 121 -12.86 1.24 -12.76
CA PRO A 121 -13.57 0.09 -12.22
C PRO A 121 -13.02 -1.17 -12.88
N LEU A 122 -12.62 -2.16 -12.08
CA LEU A 122 -12.23 -3.47 -12.61
C LEU A 122 -13.52 -4.18 -13.05
N PRO A 123 -13.61 -4.67 -14.29
CA PRO A 123 -14.81 -5.33 -14.80
C PRO A 123 -15.02 -6.74 -14.24
N PHE A 124 -14.13 -7.21 -13.36
CA PHE A 124 -14.29 -8.52 -12.72
C PHE A 124 -14.99 -8.35 -11.37
N GLU A 125 -16.11 -9.03 -11.20
CA GLU A 125 -16.71 -9.26 -9.90
C GLU A 125 -15.81 -10.22 -9.12
N MET A 126 -15.40 -9.82 -7.91
CA MET A 126 -14.57 -10.70 -7.10
C MET A 126 -15.40 -11.88 -6.62
N PRO A 127 -14.95 -13.13 -6.81
CA PRO A 127 -15.61 -14.27 -6.19
C PRO A 127 -15.40 -14.18 -4.67
N GLN A 128 -16.37 -13.62 -3.95
CA GLN A 128 -16.42 -13.63 -2.50
C GLN A 128 -16.74 -15.06 -2.06
N LEU A 129 -15.72 -15.84 -1.69
CA LEU A 129 -15.91 -17.24 -1.28
C LEU A 129 -16.66 -17.36 0.06
N ILE A 130 -16.64 -16.30 0.88
CA ILE A 130 -17.30 -16.26 2.20
C ILE A 130 -17.99 -14.90 2.38
N THR A 131 -19.31 -14.86 2.25
CA THR A 131 -20.14 -13.70 2.59
C THR A 131 -20.67 -13.84 4.01
N PHE A 132 -20.33 -12.89 4.88
CA PHE A 132 -20.95 -12.79 6.19
C PHE A 132 -22.16 -11.84 6.08
N GLU A 133 -23.37 -12.37 6.18
CA GLU A 133 -24.64 -11.61 6.00
C GLU A 133 -24.87 -10.46 7.01
N ARG A 134 -24.02 -10.31 8.03
CA ARG A 134 -24.29 -9.45 9.19
C ARG A 134 -23.20 -8.44 9.54
N LEU A 135 -22.42 -7.98 8.55
CA LEU A 135 -21.46 -6.88 8.79
C LEU A 135 -22.00 -5.52 8.34
N PRO A 136 -21.60 -4.45 9.05
CA PRO A 136 -22.10 -3.12 8.77
C PRO A 136 -21.54 -2.60 7.42
N ALA A 137 -22.40 -1.96 6.63
CA ALA A 137 -22.11 -1.52 5.25
C ALA A 137 -20.84 -0.64 5.11
N TRP A 138 -20.54 0.17 6.13
CA TRP A 138 -19.33 1.01 6.13
C TRP A 138 -18.04 0.17 6.14
N LEU A 139 -18.05 -0.98 6.82
CA LEU A 139 -16.89 -1.84 6.97
C LEU A 139 -16.57 -2.56 5.64
N THR A 140 -17.61 -3.02 4.94
CA THR A 140 -17.50 -3.60 3.60
C THR A 140 -16.91 -2.57 2.63
N HIS A 141 -17.49 -1.38 2.60
CA HIS A 141 -17.02 -0.29 1.74
C HIS A 141 -15.56 0.14 2.05
N LEU A 142 -15.21 0.26 3.33
CA LEU A 142 -13.85 0.55 3.76
C LEU A 142 -12.86 -0.51 3.27
N SER A 143 -13.23 -1.78 3.44
CA SER A 143 -12.38 -2.92 3.09
C SER A 143 -12.09 -2.97 1.60
N TYR A 144 -13.11 -2.81 0.74
CA TYR A 144 -12.92 -2.73 -0.72
C TYR A 144 -11.97 -1.60 -1.13
N ARG A 145 -12.11 -0.43 -0.51
CA ARG A 145 -11.26 0.73 -0.82
C ARG A 145 -9.80 0.53 -0.39
N PHE A 146 -9.59 0.03 0.82
CA PHE A 146 -8.25 -0.26 1.32
C PHE A 146 -7.55 -1.34 0.51
N TYR A 147 -8.26 -2.43 0.19
CA TYR A 147 -7.73 -3.49 -0.64
C TYR A 147 -7.30 -2.97 -2.02
N SER A 148 -8.17 -2.18 -2.66
CA SER A 148 -7.88 -1.62 -3.99
C SER A 148 -6.65 -0.70 -4.00
N MET A 149 -6.51 0.14 -2.97
CA MET A 149 -5.35 1.00 -2.80
C MET A 149 -4.05 0.19 -2.61
N MET A 150 -4.11 -0.85 -1.79
CA MET A 150 -2.94 -1.70 -1.53
C MET A 150 -2.55 -2.52 -2.77
N MET A 151 -3.53 -3.05 -3.49
CA MET A 151 -3.36 -3.78 -4.75
C MET A 151 -2.69 -2.91 -5.82
N THR A 152 -3.28 -1.75 -6.10
CA THR A 152 -2.79 -0.82 -7.14
C THR A 152 -1.38 -0.36 -6.87
N THR A 153 -1.10 0.07 -5.64
CA THR A 153 0.24 0.51 -5.29
C THR A 153 1.22 -0.64 -5.37
N THR A 154 0.88 -1.85 -4.92
CA THR A 154 1.77 -3.02 -5.01
C THR A 154 2.05 -3.42 -6.46
N PHE A 155 1.02 -3.42 -7.30
CA PHE A 155 1.14 -3.72 -8.73
C PHE A 155 2.11 -2.76 -9.42
N ILE A 156 1.94 -1.45 -9.23
CA ILE A 156 2.88 -0.45 -9.77
C ILE A 156 4.28 -0.65 -9.18
N GLY A 157 4.38 -0.98 -7.89
CA GLY A 157 5.65 -1.28 -7.24
C GLY A 157 6.38 -2.44 -7.89
N VAL A 158 5.68 -3.53 -8.18
CA VAL A 158 6.22 -4.73 -8.83
C VAL A 158 6.70 -4.37 -10.24
N ILE A 159 5.88 -3.67 -11.04
CA ILE A 159 6.28 -3.20 -12.38
C ILE A 159 7.56 -2.36 -12.30
N LEU A 160 7.61 -1.37 -11.41
CA LEU A 160 8.79 -0.52 -11.24
C LEU A 160 10.02 -1.30 -10.75
N SER A 161 9.81 -2.39 -10.00
CA SER A 161 10.89 -3.25 -9.52
C SER A 161 11.37 -4.27 -10.57
N LEU A 162 10.57 -4.54 -11.60
CA LEU A 162 10.95 -5.38 -12.74
C LEU A 162 11.70 -4.55 -13.79
N VAL A 163 11.23 -3.33 -14.08
CA VAL A 163 11.83 -2.45 -15.09
C VAL A 163 13.12 -1.78 -14.56
N TYR A 164 13.13 -1.41 -13.29
CA TYR A 164 14.25 -0.69 -12.66
C TYR A 164 14.78 -1.45 -11.43
N LYS A 165 15.67 -0.81 -10.66
CA LYS A 165 16.29 -1.41 -9.47
C LYS A 165 15.26 -1.94 -8.43
N PRO A 166 15.60 -3.00 -7.68
CA PRO A 166 14.73 -3.71 -6.72
C PRO A 166 14.11 -2.90 -5.55
N ARG A 167 14.34 -1.58 -5.49
CA ARG A 167 13.81 -0.66 -4.46
C ARG A 167 13.46 0.72 -5.01
N THR A 168 13.23 0.86 -6.30
CA THR A 168 12.78 2.13 -6.91
C THR A 168 11.54 2.68 -6.25
N TRP A 169 10.52 1.85 -6.07
CA TRP A 169 9.29 2.28 -5.38
C TRP A 169 9.56 2.83 -3.97
N CYS A 170 10.49 2.23 -3.21
CA CYS A 170 10.82 2.67 -1.86
C CYS A 170 11.40 4.10 -1.81
N THR A 171 11.91 4.61 -2.95
CA THR A 171 12.42 5.99 -3.05
C THR A 171 11.31 7.03 -3.22
N ILE A 172 10.17 6.66 -3.79
CA ILE A 172 9.01 7.53 -4.05
C ILE A 172 7.88 7.27 -3.04
N CYS A 173 7.98 6.17 -2.29
CA CYS A 173 6.99 5.76 -1.30
C CYS A 173 6.69 6.90 -0.31
N PRO A 174 5.40 7.26 -0.11
CA PRO A 174 5.01 8.38 0.74
C PRO A 174 5.53 8.21 2.17
N ILE A 175 5.50 6.99 2.70
CA ILE A 175 6.02 6.65 4.05
C ILE A 175 7.51 6.95 4.19
N SER A 176 8.30 6.67 3.14
CA SER A 176 9.76 6.89 3.13
C SER A 176 10.10 8.38 3.09
N THR A 177 9.26 9.16 2.38
CA THR A 177 9.34 10.62 2.27
C THR A 177 9.00 11.27 3.61
N ILE A 178 7.84 10.95 4.22
CA ILE A 178 7.43 11.47 5.53
C ILE A 178 8.47 11.13 6.60
N SER A 179 8.92 9.87 6.63
CA SER A 179 9.96 9.45 7.58
C SER A 179 11.29 10.18 7.36
N GLY A 180 11.60 10.58 6.12
CA GLY A 180 12.80 11.37 5.81
C GLY A 180 12.72 12.78 6.35
N GLU A 181 11.63 13.48 6.07
CA GLU A 181 11.42 14.85 6.53
C GLU A 181 11.30 14.92 8.06
N TYR A 182 10.58 13.98 8.68
CA TYR A 182 10.44 13.95 10.13
C TYR A 182 11.79 13.82 10.85
N ILE A 183 12.69 12.95 10.35
CA ILE A 183 14.03 12.78 10.93
C ILE A 183 14.88 14.03 10.73
N LYS A 184 14.74 14.72 9.59
CA LYS A 184 15.47 15.97 9.33
C LYS A 184 15.04 17.09 10.27
N TYR A 185 13.74 17.20 10.57
CA TYR A 185 13.20 18.19 11.50
C TYR A 185 13.51 17.89 12.99
N THR A 186 13.71 16.62 13.29
CA THR A 186 13.95 16.07 14.62
C THR A 186 15.41 16.17 15.08
N ARG A 187 16.34 16.38 14.14
CA ARG A 187 17.78 16.34 14.34
C ARG A 187 18.32 17.74 14.54
#